data_AF-A0A842SRN0-F1
#
_entry.id   AF-A0A842SRN0-F1
#
_cell.length_a   1.000
_cell.length_b   1.000
_cell.length_c   1.000
_cell.angle_alpha   90.00
_cell.angle_beta   90.00
_cell.angle_gamma   90.00
#
_symmetry.space_group_name_H-M   'P 1'
#
loop_
_entity.id
_entity.type
_entity.pdbx_description
1 polymer ?
#
loop_
_entity_poly.entity_id
_entity_poly.type
_entity_poly.pdbx_seq_one_letter_code
_entity_poly.pdbx_strand_id
1 'polypeptide(L)'
;MEQETQEVVALLEELQQDNTVPRNVKIKLQEMQQQLQSDNGELSLKINRILSEVEEIANDINLPMFIRTQIWNLTSMLESINT
;
A
#
# COMPACT_ATOMS: atom_id res chain seq x y z
N MET A 1 7.94 -14.33 -6.26
CA MET A 1 7.62 -13.03 -5.61
C MET A 1 8.83 -12.67 -4.79
N GLU A 2 9.44 -11.52 -5.07
CA GLU A 2 10.61 -11.01 -4.36
C GLU A 2 10.26 -10.79 -2.88
N GLN A 3 11.22 -11.01 -1.97
CA GLN A 3 10.98 -10.97 -0.53
C GLN A 3 10.34 -9.64 -0.10
N GLU A 4 10.81 -8.53 -0.68
CA GLU A 4 10.29 -7.19 -0.43
C GLU A 4 8.82 -7.03 -0.83
N THR A 5 8.38 -7.64 -1.94
CA THR A 5 6.97 -7.62 -2.34
C THR A 5 6.09 -8.35 -1.33
N GLN A 6 6.59 -9.45 -0.74
CA GLN A 6 5.84 -10.16 0.30
C GLN A 6 5.71 -9.35 1.58
N GLU A 7 6.75 -8.59 1.96
CA GLU A 7 6.68 -7.70 3.11
C GLU A 7 5.66 -6.58 2.90
N VAL A 8 5.60 -6.00 1.70
CA VAL A 8 4.57 -5.02 1.33
C VAL A 8 3.16 -5.61 1.44
N VAL A 9 2.94 -6.82 0.93
CA VAL A 9 1.65 -7.52 1.04
C VAL A 9 1.26 -7.74 2.50
N ALA A 10 2.21 -8.17 3.34
CA ALA A 10 1.96 -8.40 4.75
C ALA A 10 1.56 -7.12 5.49
N LEU A 11 2.24 -6.00 5.22
CA LEU A 11 1.90 -4.70 5.79
C LEU A 11 0.50 -4.22 5.35
N LEU A 12 0.16 -4.42 4.07
CA LEU A 12 -1.17 -4.11 3.54
C LEU A 12 -2.26 -4.94 4.24
N GLU A 13 -2.00 -6.21 4.53
CA GLU A 13 -2.93 -7.09 5.27
C GLU A 13 -3.11 -6.63 6.72
N GLU A 14 -2.04 -6.29 7.44
CA GLU A 14 -2.13 -5.75 8.81
C GLU A 14 -2.98 -4.48 8.85
N LEU A 15 -2.75 -3.54 7.94
CA LEU A 15 -3.51 -2.29 7.88
C LEU A 15 -5.00 -2.51 7.55
N GLN A 16 -5.32 -3.52 6.76
CA GLN A 16 -6.72 -3.88 6.49
C GLN A 16 -7.41 -4.46 7.73
N GLN A 17 -6.68 -5.22 8.55
CA GLN A 17 -7.21 -5.80 9.78
C GLN A 17 -7.35 -4.78 10.92
N ASP A 18 -6.58 -3.69 10.90
CA ASP A 18 -6.63 -2.65 11.93
C ASP A 18 -7.98 -1.90 11.92
N ASN A 19 -8.73 -1.95 13.03
CA ASN A 19 -10.04 -1.30 13.17
C ASN A 19 -9.98 0.24 13.25
N THR A 20 -8.79 0.81 13.45
CA THR A 20 -8.56 2.26 13.44
C THR A 20 -8.44 2.83 12.04
N VAL A 21 -8.27 1.98 11.02
CA VAL A 21 -8.20 2.39 9.62
C VAL A 21 -9.60 2.64 9.06
N PRO A 22 -9.88 3.84 8.51
CA PRO A 22 -11.15 4.15 7.88
C PRO A 22 -11.52 3.20 6.73
N ARG A 23 -12.82 2.92 6.56
CA ARG A 23 -13.30 1.95 5.55
C ARG A 23 -12.88 2.30 4.12
N ASN A 24 -12.86 3.60 3.76
CA ASN A 24 -12.41 4.06 2.44
C ASN A 24 -10.94 3.72 2.19
N VAL A 25 -10.09 3.86 3.22
CA VAL A 25 -8.67 3.52 3.16
C VAL A 25 -8.49 2.01 3.03
N LYS A 26 -9.22 1.21 3.83
CA LYS A 26 -9.17 -0.26 3.73
C LYS A 26 -9.49 -0.77 2.33
N ILE A 27 -10.49 -0.19 1.67
CA ILE A 27 -10.86 -0.55 0.29
C ILE A 27 -9.69 -0.31 -0.65
N LYS A 28 -9.07 0.88 -0.59
CA LYS A 28 -7.91 1.21 -1.42
C LYS A 28 -6.72 0.27 -1.14
N LEU A 29 -6.43 -0.03 0.13
CA LEU A 29 -5.37 -0.97 0.51
C LEU A 29 -5.60 -2.37 -0.07
N GLN A 30 -6.85 -2.84 -0.08
CA GLN A 30 -7.22 -4.11 -0.69
C GLN A 30 -7.03 -4.09 -2.22
N GLU A 31 -7.38 -2.99 -2.88
CA GLU A 31 -7.17 -2.81 -4.32
C GLU A 31 -5.67 -2.84 -4.67
N MET A 32 -4.83 -2.16 -3.88
CA MET A 32 -3.37 -2.18 -4.04
C MET A 32 -2.81 -3.59 -3.90
N GLN A 33 -3.25 -4.34 -2.89
CA GLN A 33 -2.84 -5.72 -2.68
C GLN A 33 -3.18 -6.60 -3.89
N GLN A 34 -4.40 -6.47 -4.42
CA GLN A 34 -4.82 -7.21 -5.62
C GLN A 34 -4.01 -6.82 -6.86
N GLN A 35 -3.70 -5.53 -7.03
CA GLN A 35 -2.86 -5.05 -8.13
C GLN A 35 -1.44 -5.65 -8.06
N LEU A 36 -0.87 -5.72 -6.87
CA LEU A 36 0.47 -6.26 -6.64
C LEU A 36 0.53 -7.79 -6.85
N GLN A 37 -0.53 -8.50 -6.46
CA GLN A 37 -0.64 -9.95 -6.61
C GLN A 37 -1.11 -10.41 -8.00
N SER A 38 -1.63 -9.50 -8.84
CA SER A 38 -2.07 -9.83 -10.19
C SER A 38 -0.91 -10.30 -11.07
N ASP A 39 -1.05 -11.41 -11.79
CA ASP A 39 -0.05 -11.89 -12.75
C ASP A 39 0.08 -10.99 -14.00
N ASN A 40 -0.84 -10.04 -14.21
CA ASN A 40 -0.88 -9.19 -15.40
C ASN A 40 -0.09 -7.90 -15.24
N GLY A 41 0.87 -7.65 -16.14
CA GLY A 41 1.60 -6.38 -16.26
C GLY A 41 2.92 -6.33 -15.48
N GLU A 42 3.78 -5.38 -15.87
CA GLU A 42 5.11 -5.19 -15.29
C GLU A 42 5.03 -4.70 -13.84
N LEU A 43 5.89 -5.27 -12.98
CA LEU A 43 5.95 -4.95 -11.55
C LEU A 43 6.18 -3.45 -11.31
N SER A 44 7.12 -2.83 -12.04
CA SER A 44 7.40 -1.39 -11.94
C SER A 44 6.17 -0.53 -12.26
N LEU A 45 5.39 -0.89 -13.28
CA LEU A 45 4.15 -0.15 -13.62
C LEU A 45 3.08 -0.30 -12.53
N LYS A 46 2.97 -1.48 -11.91
CA LYS A 46 2.07 -1.70 -10.77
C LYS A 46 2.49 -0.86 -9.58
N ILE A 47 3.78 -0.88 -9.24
CA ILE A 47 4.30 -0.11 -8.11
C ILE A 47 4.08 1.39 -8.32
N ASN A 48 4.35 1.91 -9.53
CA ASN A 48 4.09 3.32 -9.84
C ASN A 48 2.63 3.72 -9.63
N ARG A 49 1.68 2.86 -10.03
CA ARG A 49 0.25 3.09 -9.77
C ARG A 49 -0.06 3.09 -8.28
N ILE A 50 0.41 2.08 -7.56
CA ILE A 50 0.20 1.94 -6.12
C ILE A 50 0.79 3.14 -5.39
N LEU A 51 1.98 3.62 -5.74
CA LEU A 51 2.60 4.80 -5.15
C LEU A 51 1.70 6.04 -5.26
N SER A 52 1.15 6.32 -6.45
CA SER A 52 0.20 7.42 -6.63
C SER A 52 -1.06 7.27 -5.77
N GLU A 53 -1.61 6.06 -5.67
CA GLU A 53 -2.79 5.79 -4.84
C GLU A 53 -2.48 5.91 -3.34
N VAL A 54 -1.28 5.52 -2.90
CA VAL A 54 -0.82 5.65 -1.52
C VAL A 54 -0.63 7.12 -1.15
N GLU A 55 -0.14 7.96 -2.06
CA GLU A 55 -0.07 9.41 -1.87
C GLU A 55 -1.46 10.03 -1.66
N GLU A 56 -2.47 9.58 -2.39
CA GLU A 56 -3.86 10.03 -2.15
C GLU A 56 -4.34 9.68 -0.74
N ILE A 57 -4.06 8.45 -0.27
CA ILE A 57 -4.40 8.02 1.10
C ILE A 57 -3.66 8.88 2.13
N ALA A 58 -2.37 9.12 1.92
CA ALA A 58 -1.54 9.91 2.83
C ALA A 58 -2.06 11.35 3.00
N ASN A 59 -2.81 11.87 2.03
CA ASN A 59 -3.44 13.19 2.07
C ASN A 59 -4.86 13.20 2.68
N ASP A 60 -5.47 12.05 2.99
CA ASP A 60 -6.80 12.00 3.61
C ASP A 60 -6.77 12.60 5.02
N ILE A 61 -7.54 13.65 5.27
CA ILE A 61 -7.60 14.36 6.57
C ILE A 61 -8.09 13.47 7.72
N ASN A 62 -8.86 12.41 7.43
CA ASN A 62 -9.41 11.49 8.42
C ASN A 62 -8.42 10.37 8.77
N LEU A 63 -7.25 10.31 8.12
CA LEU A 63 -6.25 9.29 8.38
C LEU A 63 -5.57 9.53 9.74
N PRO A 64 -5.63 8.56 10.68
CA PRO A 64 -4.97 8.68 11.97
C PRO A 64 -3.45 8.83 11.82
N MET A 65 -2.80 9.52 12.76
CA MET A 65 -1.36 9.77 12.72
C MET A 65 -0.53 8.49 12.64
N PHE A 66 -0.88 7.47 13.43
CA PHE A 66 -0.20 6.18 13.40
C PHE A 66 -0.29 5.51 12.01
N ILE A 67 -1.47 5.56 11.39
CA ILE A 67 -1.68 5.01 10.04
C ILE A 67 -0.90 5.80 8.99
N ARG A 68 -0.78 7.14 9.13
CA ARG A 68 0.10 7.93 8.24
C ARG A 68 1.55 7.46 8.28
N THR A 69 2.07 7.12 9.46
CA THR A 69 3.43 6.56 9.58
C THR A 69 3.57 5.22 8.87
N GLN A 70 2.58 4.33 9.02
CA GLN A 70 2.57 3.04 8.34
C GLN A 70 2.47 3.20 6.81
N ILE A 71 1.67 4.16 6.34
CA ILE A 71 1.54 4.52 4.93
C ILE A 71 2.87 5.06 4.38
N TRP A 72 3.56 5.92 5.14
CA TRP A 72 4.88 6.40 4.74
C TRP A 72 5.90 5.26 4.62
N ASN A 73 5.89 4.32 5.57
CA ASN A 73 6.72 3.12 5.50
C ASN A 73 6.39 2.27 4.26
N LEU A 74 5.11 2.09 3.95
CA LEU A 74 4.64 1.41 2.74
C LEU A 74 5.18 2.08 1.47
N THR A 75 5.11 3.42 1.38
CA THR A 75 5.70 4.17 0.26
C THR A 75 7.19 3.89 0.12
N SER A 76 7.97 3.97 1.20
CA SER A 76 9.41 3.70 1.14
C SER A 76 9.75 2.26 0.70
N MET A 77 8.98 1.27 1.16
CA MET A 77 9.15 -0.12 0.72
C MET A 77 8.84 -0.30 -0.77
N LEU A 78 7.77 0.33 -1.25
CA LEU A 78 7.41 0.30 -2.67
C LEU A 78 8.47 1.00 -3.54
N GLU A 79 9.00 2.14 -3.12
CA GLU A 79 10.08 2.84 -3.82
C GLU A 79 11.38 2.03 -3.86
N SER A 80 11.69 1.26 -2.81
CA SER A 80 12.83 0.33 -2.77
C SER A 80 12.73 -0.75 -3.85
N ILE A 81 11.54 -1.33 -4.03
CA ILE A 81 11.31 -2.39 -5.04
C ILE A 81 11.39 -1.82 -6.47
N ASN A 82 11.03 -0.55 -6.66
CA ASN A 82 11.05 0.10 -7.97
C ASN A 82 12.42 0.70 -8.35
N THR A 83 13.39 0.71 -7.43
CA THR A 83 14.77 1.21 -7.63
C THR A 83 15.69 0.13 -8.16
#